data_AF-A0A9D9SMU3-F1
#
_entry.id   AF-A0A9D9SMU3-F1
#
_cell.length_a   1.000
_cell.length_b   1.000
_cell.length_c   1.000
_cell.angle_alpha   90.00
_cell.angle_beta   90.00
_cell.angle_gamma   90.00
#
_symmetry.space_group_name_H-M   'P 1'
#
loop_
_entity.id
_entity.type
_entity.pdbx_description
1 polymer ?
#
loop_
_entity_poly.entity_id
_entity_poly.type
_entity_poly.pdbx_seq_one_letter_code
_entity_poly.pdbx_strand_id
1 'polypeptide(L)'
;MNGLNTAKMLLLRGNSGAEVRELKTALQRALGEHAAIEYGLVLDEQFDAATESALRAWQASAGLVADGIAGPRTRAALGCPSAAKQALRVDASLVSRLFPFTGSASVALNLPYVSSALAEFGLTEERLVYAALATIRAEAEGFVPIAEQPSPFNTRPGQEAFGVYDGRLGNRLPGDGARYRGRGYVQLTGRHNYARFGAMLGIPLLDNPDSACSPEVAACLLAAYLDANRARLCAALDTEHEDLVAARRVVNGGSHGLQRFRETYTRAKELLASFGGRLFDTAAPQDGPDDQV
;
A
#
# COMPACT_ATOMS: atom_id res chain seq x y z
N MET A 1 -13.04 19.29 4.48
CA MET A 1 -13.11 18.12 3.60
C MET A 1 -12.72 18.61 2.21
N ASN A 2 -11.43 18.52 1.85
CA ASN A 2 -11.04 18.76 0.46
C ASN A 2 -11.57 17.57 -0.34
N GLY A 3 -12.45 17.84 -1.29
CA GLY A 3 -12.99 16.83 -2.19
C GLY A 3 -11.83 16.17 -2.93
N LEU A 4 -11.50 14.95 -2.49
CA LEU A 4 -10.76 14.02 -3.33
C LEU A 4 -11.62 13.86 -4.59
N ASN A 5 -11.06 14.37 -5.69
CA ASN A 5 -11.64 14.26 -7.01
C ASN A 5 -12.03 12.80 -7.26
N THR A 6 -13.18 12.61 -7.90
CA THR A 6 -13.96 11.39 -8.11
C THR A 6 -13.24 10.27 -8.91
N ALA A 7 -11.92 10.28 -8.98
CA ALA A 7 -11.13 9.22 -9.59
C ALA A 7 -11.09 8.01 -8.65
N LYS A 8 -11.55 6.85 -9.14
CA LYS A 8 -11.44 5.59 -8.41
C LYS A 8 -9.96 5.24 -8.21
N MET A 9 -9.52 5.19 -6.95
CA MET A 9 -8.13 4.93 -6.57
C MET A 9 -7.63 3.56 -7.07
N LEU A 10 -8.48 2.54 -7.02
CA LEU A 10 -8.21 1.19 -7.50
C LEU A 10 -9.18 0.87 -8.62
N LEU A 11 -8.64 0.47 -9.78
CA LEU A 11 -9.45 -0.02 -10.90
C LEU A 11 -9.45 -1.55 -10.90
N LEU A 12 -10.64 -2.15 -10.95
CA LEU A 12 -10.84 -3.59 -10.95
C LEU A 12 -12.11 -3.96 -11.74
N ARG A 13 -12.35 -5.27 -11.94
CA ARG A 13 -13.52 -5.78 -12.66
C ARG A 13 -14.82 -5.15 -12.17
N GLY A 14 -15.66 -4.72 -13.11
CA GLY A 14 -16.93 -4.03 -12.85
C GLY A 14 -16.79 -2.51 -12.69
N ASN A 15 -15.56 -1.97 -12.75
CA ASN A 15 -15.38 -0.53 -12.92
C ASN A 15 -15.59 -0.11 -14.37
N SER A 16 -15.99 1.14 -14.54
CA SER A 16 -16.14 1.76 -15.85
C SER A 16 -15.76 3.24 -15.80
N GLY A 17 -15.46 3.82 -16.97
CA GLY A 17 -15.16 5.25 -17.14
C GLY A 17 -13.93 5.52 -17.99
N ALA A 18 -13.60 6.80 -18.17
CA ALA A 18 -12.47 7.23 -18.98
C ALA A 18 -11.13 6.67 -18.45
N GLU A 19 -10.98 6.59 -17.13
CA GLU A 19 -9.78 6.05 -16.47
C GLU A 19 -9.56 4.56 -16.80
N VAL A 20 -10.64 3.81 -17.04
CA VAL A 20 -10.56 2.42 -17.50
C VAL A 20 -10.07 2.35 -18.94
N ARG A 21 -10.59 3.20 -19.84
CA ARG A 21 -10.09 3.26 -21.22
C ARG A 21 -8.61 3.66 -21.26
N GLU A 22 -8.20 4.62 -20.44
CA GLU A 22 -6.80 5.04 -20.31
C GLU A 22 -5.90 3.88 -19.84
N LEU A 23 -6.34 3.15 -18.80
CA LEU A 23 -5.66 1.96 -18.34
C LEU A 23 -5.53 0.91 -19.45
N LYS A 24 -6.62 0.60 -20.17
CA LYS A 24 -6.62 -0.40 -21.25
C LYS A 24 -5.72 0.01 -22.41
N THR A 25 -5.66 1.30 -22.72
CA THR A 25 -4.74 1.85 -23.73
C THR A 25 -3.28 1.65 -23.30
N ALA A 26 -2.95 1.97 -22.05
CA ALA A 26 -1.61 1.76 -21.52
C ALA A 26 -1.24 0.26 -21.46
N LEU A 27 -2.21 -0.59 -21.08
CA LEU A 27 -2.05 -2.04 -21.04
C LEU A 27 -1.85 -2.65 -22.43
N GLN A 28 -2.60 -2.24 -23.44
CA GLN A 28 -2.40 -2.66 -24.82
C GLN A 28 -1.00 -2.30 -25.31
N ARG A 29 -0.54 -1.07 -25.05
CA ARG A 29 0.82 -0.65 -25.39
C ARG A 29 1.88 -1.51 -24.70
N ALA A 30 1.67 -1.87 -23.44
CA ALA A 30 2.63 -2.63 -22.66
C ALA A 30 2.64 -4.14 -23.00
N LEU A 31 1.49 -4.70 -23.42
CA LEU A 31 1.37 -6.09 -23.89
C LEU A 31 1.83 -6.26 -25.35
N GLY A 32 1.66 -5.22 -26.17
CA GLY A 32 1.73 -5.31 -27.63
C GLY A 32 0.39 -5.72 -28.26
N GLU A 33 0.18 -5.32 -29.51
CA GLU A 33 -1.12 -5.47 -30.20
C GLU A 33 -1.58 -6.93 -30.32
N HIS A 34 -0.67 -7.85 -30.68
CA HIS A 34 -1.01 -9.26 -30.84
C HIS A 34 -1.52 -9.88 -29.54
N ALA A 35 -0.78 -9.70 -28.44
CA ALA A 35 -1.19 -10.22 -27.14
C ALA A 35 -2.50 -9.57 -26.67
N ALA A 36 -2.68 -8.27 -26.89
CA ALA A 36 -3.93 -7.59 -26.55
C ALA A 36 -5.14 -8.18 -27.31
N ILE A 37 -4.99 -8.53 -28.59
CA ILE A 37 -6.03 -9.22 -29.38
C ILE A 37 -6.30 -10.61 -28.82
N GLU A 38 -5.27 -11.37 -28.48
CA GLU A 38 -5.39 -12.73 -27.92
C GLU A 38 -6.15 -12.75 -26.59
N TYR A 39 -5.91 -11.76 -25.72
CA TYR A 39 -6.68 -11.58 -24.50
C TYR A 39 -8.09 -11.01 -24.71
N GLY A 40 -8.44 -10.58 -25.94
CA GLY A 40 -9.73 -9.94 -26.23
C GLY A 40 -9.86 -8.54 -25.62
N LEU A 41 -8.75 -7.80 -25.49
CA LEU A 41 -8.74 -6.47 -24.88
C LEU A 41 -9.35 -5.42 -25.83
N VAL A 42 -10.60 -5.03 -25.56
CA VAL A 42 -11.32 -3.97 -26.29
C VAL A 42 -11.13 -2.61 -25.62
N LEU A 43 -10.76 -1.54 -26.33
CA LEU A 43 -10.52 -0.20 -25.74
C LEU A 43 -11.81 0.60 -25.39
N ASP A 44 -12.80 -0.08 -24.85
CA ASP A 44 -13.98 0.54 -24.27
C ASP A 44 -13.70 1.06 -22.84
N GLU A 45 -14.75 1.58 -22.20
CA GLU A 45 -14.67 2.10 -20.84
C GLU A 45 -15.02 1.04 -19.79
N GLN A 46 -15.03 -0.26 -20.12
CA GLN A 46 -15.46 -1.32 -19.20
C GLN A 46 -14.26 -2.16 -18.74
N PHE A 47 -14.12 -2.32 -17.43
CA PHE A 47 -13.14 -3.22 -16.84
C PHE A 47 -13.82 -4.58 -16.68
N ASP A 48 -13.71 -5.40 -17.71
CA ASP A 48 -14.32 -6.73 -17.79
C ASP A 48 -13.33 -7.86 -17.44
N ALA A 49 -13.76 -9.11 -17.64
CA ALA A 49 -12.94 -10.28 -17.35
C ALA A 49 -11.72 -10.42 -18.30
N ALA A 50 -11.84 -9.94 -19.54
CA ALA A 50 -10.74 -9.91 -20.50
C ALA A 50 -9.66 -8.92 -20.03
N THR A 51 -10.09 -7.72 -19.61
CA THR A 51 -9.21 -6.69 -19.03
C THR A 51 -8.47 -7.20 -17.81
N GLU A 52 -9.17 -7.87 -16.89
CA GLU A 52 -8.53 -8.42 -15.70
C GLU A 52 -7.51 -9.51 -16.03
N SER A 53 -7.84 -10.42 -16.95
CA SER A 53 -6.94 -11.49 -17.39
C SER A 53 -5.67 -10.92 -18.04
N ALA A 54 -5.85 -9.96 -18.95
CA ALA A 54 -4.75 -9.26 -19.61
C ALA A 54 -3.86 -8.52 -18.59
N LEU A 55 -4.48 -7.85 -17.62
CA LEU A 55 -3.75 -7.12 -16.58
C LEU A 55 -2.95 -8.06 -15.67
N ARG A 56 -3.53 -9.18 -15.24
CA ARG A 56 -2.83 -10.18 -14.42
C ARG A 56 -1.62 -10.77 -15.15
N ALA A 57 -1.80 -11.11 -16.43
CA ALA A 57 -0.72 -11.63 -17.26
C ALA A 57 0.42 -10.62 -17.40
N TRP A 58 0.09 -9.36 -17.69
CA TRP A 58 1.08 -8.30 -17.77
C TRP A 58 1.78 -8.06 -16.42
N GLN A 59 1.03 -7.96 -15.31
CA GLN A 59 1.58 -7.79 -13.96
C GLN A 59 2.60 -8.90 -13.64
N ALA A 60 2.28 -10.16 -13.93
CA ALA A 60 3.20 -11.28 -13.74
C ALA A 60 4.49 -11.09 -14.56
N SER A 61 4.37 -10.69 -15.84
CA SER A 61 5.53 -10.47 -16.71
C SER A 61 6.41 -9.29 -16.25
N ALA A 62 5.80 -8.30 -15.61
CA ALA A 62 6.47 -7.10 -15.11
C ALA A 62 7.03 -7.26 -13.68
N GLY A 63 6.92 -8.45 -13.07
CA GLY A 63 7.38 -8.71 -11.70
C GLY A 63 6.51 -8.06 -10.61
N LEU A 64 5.26 -7.73 -10.93
CA LEU A 64 4.24 -7.29 -9.98
C LEU A 64 3.44 -8.49 -9.46
N VAL A 65 2.69 -8.27 -8.37
CA VAL A 65 1.70 -9.25 -7.93
C VAL A 65 0.55 -9.22 -8.93
N ALA A 66 0.26 -10.37 -9.53
CA ALA A 66 -0.79 -10.54 -10.54
C ALA A 66 -2.18 -10.59 -9.89
N ASP A 67 -2.60 -9.53 -9.22
CA ASP A 67 -3.88 -9.43 -8.50
C ASP A 67 -5.04 -8.92 -9.35
N GLY A 68 -4.78 -8.47 -10.59
CA GLY A 68 -5.79 -7.94 -11.51
C GLY A 68 -6.36 -6.60 -11.09
N ILE A 69 -5.70 -5.90 -10.16
CA ILE A 69 -6.09 -4.58 -9.67
C ILE A 69 -5.09 -3.55 -10.19
N ALA A 70 -5.59 -2.50 -10.83
CA ALA A 70 -4.77 -1.38 -11.27
C ALA A 70 -4.84 -0.23 -10.26
N GLY A 71 -3.96 -0.30 -9.25
CA GLY A 71 -3.71 0.80 -8.31
C GLY A 71 -2.51 1.67 -8.71
N PRO A 72 -2.06 2.57 -7.82
CA PRO A 72 -0.97 3.51 -8.10
C PRO A 72 0.30 2.86 -8.63
N ARG A 73 0.71 1.69 -8.10
CA ARG A 73 1.95 1.02 -8.54
C ARG A 73 1.79 0.39 -9.91
N THR A 74 0.67 -0.30 -10.16
CA THR A 74 0.36 -0.88 -11.47
C THR A 74 0.26 0.21 -12.54
N ARG A 75 -0.46 1.31 -12.26
CA ARG A 75 -0.60 2.45 -13.18
C ARG A 75 0.75 3.11 -13.47
N ALA A 76 1.59 3.32 -12.46
CA ALA A 76 2.92 3.87 -12.64
C ALA A 76 3.80 2.96 -13.51
N ALA A 77 3.72 1.64 -13.33
CA ALA A 77 4.47 0.67 -14.13
C ALA A 77 3.98 0.61 -15.60
N LEU A 78 2.70 0.88 -15.86
CA LEU A 78 2.14 1.01 -17.22
C LEU A 78 2.47 2.35 -17.89
N GLY A 79 3.07 3.29 -17.15
CA GLY A 79 3.34 4.65 -17.61
C GLY A 79 2.06 5.47 -17.81
N CYS A 80 1.02 5.22 -17.01
CA CYS A 80 -0.15 6.08 -16.97
C CYS A 80 0.22 7.44 -16.33
N PRO A 81 -0.35 8.56 -16.79
CA PRO A 81 -0.18 9.86 -16.13
C PRO A 81 -0.60 9.77 -14.65
N SER A 82 0.18 10.36 -13.75
CA SER A 82 -0.20 10.54 -12.35
C SER A 82 0.04 12.00 -11.95
N ALA A 83 -0.90 12.54 -11.17
CA ALA A 83 -0.75 13.85 -10.53
C ALA A 83 0.15 13.80 -9.28
N ALA A 84 0.55 12.61 -8.84
CA ALA A 84 1.33 12.39 -7.63
C ALA A 84 2.76 12.90 -7.79
N LYS A 85 3.21 13.73 -6.84
CA LYS A 85 4.62 14.04 -6.69
C LYS A 85 5.32 12.81 -6.13
N GLN A 86 6.46 12.42 -6.71
CA GLN A 86 7.27 11.34 -6.15
C GLN A 86 7.49 11.60 -4.65
N ALA A 87 7.21 10.59 -3.84
CA ALA A 87 7.54 10.62 -2.42
C ALA A 87 9.01 11.00 -2.25
N LEU A 88 9.35 11.51 -1.05
CA LEU A 88 10.74 11.56 -0.60
C LEU A 88 11.46 10.28 -1.04
N ARG A 89 12.66 10.38 -1.63
CA ARG A 89 13.39 9.22 -2.17
C ARG A 89 13.74 8.25 -1.03
N VAL A 90 12.79 7.37 -0.71
CA VAL A 90 12.94 6.21 0.14
C VAL A 90 13.30 5.07 -0.78
N ASP A 91 14.55 4.63 -0.71
CA ASP A 91 15.04 3.49 -1.46
C ASP A 91 15.12 2.23 -0.58
N ALA A 92 15.37 1.09 -1.23
CA ALA A 92 15.49 -0.19 -0.54
C ALA A 92 16.68 -0.24 0.43
N SER A 93 17.74 0.55 0.21
CA SER A 93 18.92 0.61 1.07
C SER A 93 18.57 1.28 2.41
N LEU A 94 17.87 2.41 2.35
CA LEU A 94 17.33 3.10 3.52
C LEU A 94 16.38 2.18 4.30
N VAL A 95 15.41 1.56 3.62
CA VAL A 95 14.43 0.70 4.30
C VAL A 95 15.10 -0.53 4.91
N SER A 96 16.09 -1.14 4.24
CA SER A 96 16.83 -2.27 4.83
C SER A 96 17.57 -1.89 6.12
N ARG A 97 18.05 -0.65 6.25
CA ARG A 97 18.63 -0.13 7.51
C ARG A 97 17.58 0.09 8.61
N LEU A 98 16.34 0.39 8.23
CA LEU A 98 15.22 0.58 9.16
C LEU A 98 14.56 -0.75 9.58
N PHE A 99 14.78 -1.82 8.81
CA PHE A 99 14.18 -3.15 8.97
C PHE A 99 15.28 -4.23 9.01
N PRO A 100 16.11 -4.27 10.07
CA PRO A 100 17.34 -5.08 10.10
C PRO A 100 17.11 -6.60 10.02
N PHE A 101 15.90 -7.08 10.30
CA PHE A 101 15.52 -8.49 10.23
C PHE A 101 14.71 -8.85 8.97
N THR A 102 14.67 -7.94 7.99
CA THR A 102 13.91 -8.14 6.75
C THR A 102 14.83 -8.37 5.57
N GLY A 103 14.52 -9.38 4.76
CA GLY A 103 15.24 -9.63 3.51
C GLY A 103 15.05 -8.48 2.52
N SER A 104 16.14 -8.08 1.86
CA SER A 104 16.13 -7.01 0.85
C SER A 104 15.15 -7.27 -0.31
N ALA A 105 14.91 -8.54 -0.65
CA ALA A 105 13.93 -8.93 -1.66
C ALA A 105 12.49 -8.52 -1.29
N SER A 106 12.09 -8.72 -0.03
CA SER A 106 10.76 -8.30 0.44
C SER A 106 10.59 -6.79 0.36
N VAL A 107 11.62 -6.04 0.76
CA VAL A 107 11.65 -4.57 0.65
C VAL A 107 11.56 -4.14 -0.81
N ALA A 108 12.41 -4.68 -1.68
CA ALA A 108 12.45 -4.33 -3.09
C ALA A 108 11.13 -4.60 -3.81
N LEU A 109 10.46 -5.71 -3.48
CA LEU A 109 9.15 -6.06 -4.04
C LEU A 109 8.05 -5.12 -3.57
N ASN A 110 8.02 -4.78 -2.28
CA ASN A 110 6.86 -4.13 -1.66
C ASN A 110 6.98 -2.61 -1.55
N LEU A 111 8.19 -2.05 -1.44
CA LEU A 111 8.42 -0.62 -1.28
C LEU A 111 7.83 0.20 -2.44
N PRO A 112 7.91 -0.22 -3.72
CA PRO A 112 7.27 0.52 -4.81
C PRO A 112 5.75 0.68 -4.64
N TYR A 113 5.05 -0.29 -4.05
CA TYR A 113 3.61 -0.17 -3.74
C TYR A 113 3.36 0.89 -2.68
N VAL A 114 4.09 0.82 -1.56
CA VAL A 114 3.99 1.78 -0.46
C VAL A 114 4.29 3.19 -0.95
N SER A 115 5.40 3.38 -1.67
CA SER A 115 5.80 4.69 -2.18
C SER A 115 4.79 5.27 -3.17
N SER A 116 4.24 4.45 -4.07
CA SER A 116 3.23 4.90 -5.04
C SER A 116 1.93 5.30 -4.35
N ALA A 117 1.48 4.53 -3.35
CA ALA A 117 0.28 4.84 -2.59
C ALA A 117 0.45 6.13 -1.75
N LEU A 118 1.56 6.30 -1.04
CA LEU A 118 1.82 7.53 -0.26
C LEU A 118 1.87 8.76 -1.17
N ALA A 119 2.51 8.66 -2.33
CA ALA A 119 2.58 9.73 -3.32
C ALA A 119 1.18 10.13 -3.82
N GLU A 120 0.35 9.15 -4.18
CA GLU A 120 -1.00 9.38 -4.70
C GLU A 120 -1.93 10.04 -3.66
N PHE A 121 -1.74 9.72 -2.37
CA PHE A 121 -2.44 10.38 -1.25
C PHE A 121 -1.80 11.71 -0.81
N GLY A 122 -0.72 12.18 -1.45
CA GLY A 122 0.00 13.39 -1.04
C GLY A 122 0.59 13.29 0.37
N LEU A 123 0.96 12.08 0.81
CA LEU A 123 1.62 11.80 2.09
C LEU A 123 3.15 11.82 1.93
N THR A 124 3.67 12.89 1.34
CA THR A 124 5.08 12.99 0.95
C THR A 124 5.92 13.80 1.96
N GLU A 125 5.30 14.37 3.00
CA GLU A 125 6.02 15.03 4.09
C GLU A 125 6.86 14.00 4.87
N GLU A 126 8.10 14.35 5.17
CA GLU A 126 9.08 13.50 5.89
C GLU A 126 8.47 12.78 7.10
N ARG A 127 7.88 13.53 8.04
CA ARG A 127 7.24 12.97 9.24
C ARG A 127 6.16 11.93 8.94
N LEU A 128 5.39 12.09 7.86
CA LEU A 128 4.33 11.17 7.48
C LEU A 128 4.91 9.92 6.81
N VAL A 129 5.98 10.06 6.04
CA VAL A 129 6.75 8.94 5.49
C VAL A 129 7.39 8.13 6.62
N TYR A 130 7.95 8.78 7.64
CA TYR A 130 8.53 8.10 8.80
C TYR A 130 7.47 7.34 9.58
N ALA A 131 6.31 7.96 9.80
CA ALA A 131 5.18 7.34 10.47
C ALA A 131 4.64 6.13 9.66
N ALA A 132 4.62 6.19 8.33
CA ALA A 132 4.23 5.07 7.49
C ALA A 132 5.18 3.88 7.64
N LEU A 133 6.50 4.10 7.51
CA LEU A 133 7.51 3.05 7.68
C LEU A 133 7.51 2.49 9.11
N ALA A 134 7.38 3.35 10.12
CA ALA A 134 7.29 2.95 11.52
C ALA A 134 6.03 2.12 11.80
N THR A 135 4.91 2.46 11.17
CA THR A 135 3.68 1.65 11.23
C THR A 135 3.91 0.29 10.60
N ILE A 136 4.47 0.22 9.39
CA ILE A 136 4.78 -1.05 8.72
C ILE A 136 5.66 -1.94 9.59
N ARG A 137 6.75 -1.43 10.18
CA ARG A 137 7.61 -2.28 11.03
C ARG A 137 6.92 -2.75 12.31
N ALA A 138 6.09 -1.90 12.90
CA ALA A 138 5.37 -2.24 14.11
C ALA A 138 4.32 -3.34 13.89
N GLU A 139 3.66 -3.33 12.73
CA GLU A 139 2.58 -4.26 12.40
C GLU A 139 3.03 -5.48 11.59
N ALA A 140 4.00 -5.30 10.69
CA ALA A 140 4.39 -6.24 9.65
C ALA A 140 5.91 -6.15 9.40
N GLU A 141 6.70 -6.55 10.40
CA GLU A 141 8.16 -6.39 10.40
C GLU A 141 8.83 -6.95 9.15
N GLY A 142 8.31 -8.01 8.52
CA GLY A 142 8.85 -8.56 7.27
C GLY A 142 8.66 -7.67 6.02
N PHE A 143 8.05 -6.49 6.15
CA PHE A 143 7.72 -5.57 5.05
C PHE A 143 6.83 -6.22 3.95
N VAL A 144 6.03 -7.20 4.35
CA VAL A 144 5.04 -7.90 3.52
C VAL A 144 3.68 -7.70 4.19
N PRO A 145 2.58 -7.49 3.44
CA PRO A 145 1.25 -7.46 4.02
C PRO A 145 0.93 -8.81 4.69
N ILE A 146 0.46 -8.80 5.94
CA ILE A 146 0.15 -10.03 6.68
C ILE A 146 -1.30 -10.07 7.13
N ALA A 147 -1.82 -11.29 7.31
CA ALA A 147 -3.07 -11.51 8.02
C ALA A 147 -2.76 -11.96 9.46
N GLU A 148 -3.47 -11.39 10.42
CA GLU A 148 -3.43 -11.80 11.81
C GLU A 148 -3.72 -13.30 11.93
N GLN A 149 -3.02 -13.97 12.84
CA GLN A 149 -3.17 -15.39 13.12
C GLN A 149 -3.93 -15.61 14.44
N PRO A 150 -4.64 -16.75 14.59
CA PRO A 150 -5.24 -17.11 15.86
C PRO A 150 -4.20 -17.14 16.98
N SER A 151 -4.54 -16.56 18.12
CA SER A 151 -3.70 -16.48 19.31
C SER A 151 -4.58 -16.49 20.57
N PRO A 152 -4.02 -16.76 21.76
CA PRO A 152 -4.77 -16.66 23.01
C PRO A 152 -5.39 -15.27 23.26
N PHE A 153 -4.88 -14.21 22.61
CA PHE A 153 -5.37 -12.84 22.77
C PHE A 153 -6.62 -12.54 21.93
N ASN A 154 -6.78 -13.23 20.80
CA ASN A 154 -7.92 -13.03 19.87
C ASN A 154 -8.86 -14.24 19.82
N THR A 155 -8.44 -15.38 20.36
CA THR A 155 -9.18 -16.65 20.33
C THR A 155 -9.13 -17.29 21.72
N ARG A 156 -10.29 -17.40 22.38
CA ARG A 156 -10.36 -18.09 23.68
C ARG A 156 -10.41 -19.61 23.46
N PRO A 157 -9.90 -20.42 24.41
CA PRO A 157 -10.06 -21.88 24.35
C PRO A 157 -11.53 -22.28 24.17
N GLY A 158 -11.80 -23.14 23.19
CA GLY A 158 -13.16 -23.62 22.87
C GLY A 158 -14.03 -22.65 22.06
N GLN A 159 -13.52 -21.47 21.66
CA GLN A 159 -14.19 -20.57 20.72
C GLN A 159 -13.66 -20.72 19.30
N GLU A 160 -14.44 -20.27 18.32
CA GLU A 160 -13.97 -20.09 16.96
C GLU A 160 -12.82 -19.07 16.90
N ALA A 161 -11.93 -19.24 15.91
CA ALA A 161 -10.82 -18.32 15.69
C ALA A 161 -11.30 -16.87 15.61
N PHE A 162 -10.61 -15.96 16.29
CA PHE A 162 -10.96 -14.53 16.37
C PHE A 162 -12.30 -14.22 17.05
N GLY A 163 -12.92 -15.17 17.75
CA GLY A 163 -14.21 -14.96 18.43
C GLY A 163 -14.24 -13.81 19.43
N VAL A 164 -13.08 -13.37 19.95
CA VAL A 164 -12.97 -12.16 20.81
C VAL A 164 -13.33 -10.87 20.05
N TYR A 165 -13.27 -10.88 18.73
CA TYR A 165 -13.63 -9.74 17.88
C TYR A 165 -15.10 -9.71 17.50
N ASP A 166 -15.86 -10.77 17.71
CA ASP A 166 -17.31 -10.74 17.48
C ASP A 166 -17.95 -9.68 18.40
N GLY A 167 -18.85 -8.87 17.85
CA GLY A 167 -19.48 -7.75 18.56
C GLY A 167 -18.62 -6.48 18.72
N ARG A 168 -17.37 -6.46 18.22
CA ARG A 168 -16.45 -5.30 18.31
C ARG A 168 -16.19 -4.68 16.94
N LEU A 169 -15.82 -3.40 16.90
CA LEU A 169 -15.40 -2.70 15.67
C LEU A 169 -16.38 -2.86 14.49
N GLY A 170 -17.68 -2.87 14.81
CA GLY A 170 -18.77 -3.04 13.85
C GLY A 170 -19.07 -4.46 13.43
N ASN A 171 -18.37 -5.47 13.95
CA ASN A 171 -18.72 -6.89 13.79
C ASN A 171 -20.05 -7.17 14.48
N ARG A 172 -20.98 -7.83 13.78
CA ARG A 172 -22.36 -8.04 14.23
C ARG A 172 -22.78 -9.50 14.24
N LEU A 173 -22.15 -10.32 13.41
CA LEU A 173 -22.50 -11.73 13.25
C LEU A 173 -21.40 -12.62 13.84
N PRO A 174 -21.73 -13.82 14.35
CA PRO A 174 -20.73 -14.84 14.62
C PRO A 174 -19.82 -15.06 13.41
N GLY A 175 -18.51 -15.11 13.64
CA GLY A 175 -17.50 -15.29 12.59
C GLY A 175 -17.11 -13.99 11.86
N ASP A 176 -17.75 -12.85 12.13
CA ASP A 176 -17.29 -11.55 11.62
C ASP A 176 -15.87 -11.24 12.12
N GLY A 177 -15.51 -11.67 13.34
CA GLY A 177 -14.17 -11.56 13.89
C GLY A 177 -13.12 -12.23 13.01
N ALA A 178 -13.39 -13.46 12.56
CA ALA A 178 -12.51 -14.19 11.64
C ALA A 178 -12.51 -13.57 10.24
N ARG A 179 -13.69 -13.19 9.73
CA ARG A 179 -13.87 -12.61 8.41
C ARG A 179 -13.14 -11.27 8.29
N TYR A 180 -13.24 -10.41 9.29
CA TYR A 180 -12.67 -9.05 9.34
C TYR A 180 -11.51 -8.92 10.34
N ARG A 181 -10.71 -9.98 10.50
CA ARG A 181 -9.44 -9.97 11.27
C ARG A 181 -8.42 -8.97 10.71
N GLY A 182 -7.37 -8.68 11.48
CA GLY A 182 -6.29 -7.77 11.06
C GLY A 182 -5.63 -8.20 9.75
N ARG A 183 -5.53 -7.28 8.78
CA ARG A 183 -4.84 -7.52 7.49
C ARG A 183 -4.03 -6.31 7.01
N GLY A 184 -3.02 -6.60 6.21
CA GLY A 184 -2.20 -5.60 5.52
C GLY A 184 -1.19 -4.91 6.43
N TYR A 185 -0.55 -3.86 5.91
CA TYR A 185 0.49 -3.10 6.60
C TYR A 185 0.02 -2.32 7.83
N VAL A 186 -1.27 -1.98 7.89
CA VAL A 186 -1.86 -1.21 9.00
C VAL A 186 -2.70 -2.09 9.94
N GLN A 187 -2.71 -3.42 9.71
CA GLN A 187 -3.58 -4.36 10.44
C GLN A 187 -5.03 -3.87 10.54
N LEU A 188 -5.65 -3.63 9.38
CA LEU A 188 -7.04 -3.19 9.30
C LEU A 188 -7.95 -4.26 9.91
N THR A 189 -8.70 -3.91 10.96
CA THR A 189 -9.53 -4.86 11.73
C THR A 189 -10.95 -4.34 11.92
N GLY A 190 -11.92 -5.25 11.79
CA GLY A 190 -13.34 -5.02 12.09
C GLY A 190 -14.16 -4.55 10.89
N ARG A 191 -15.37 -5.08 10.76
CA ARG A 191 -16.33 -4.81 9.67
C ARG A 191 -16.51 -3.32 9.39
N HIS A 192 -16.56 -2.47 10.41
CA HIS A 192 -16.68 -1.02 10.23
C HIS A 192 -15.53 -0.44 9.40
N ASN A 193 -14.30 -0.82 9.72
CA ASN A 193 -13.12 -0.33 9.02
C ASN A 193 -13.03 -0.90 7.59
N TYR A 194 -13.32 -2.19 7.40
CA TYR A 194 -13.40 -2.79 6.06
C TYR A 194 -14.45 -2.08 5.18
N ALA A 195 -15.62 -1.76 5.73
CA ALA A 195 -16.65 -1.00 5.02
C ALA A 195 -16.18 0.42 4.66
N ARG A 196 -15.67 1.17 5.65
CA ARG A 196 -15.25 2.56 5.48
C ARG A 196 -14.13 2.70 4.46
N PHE A 197 -13.05 1.94 4.63
CA PHE A 197 -11.87 2.07 3.79
C PHE A 197 -12.06 1.38 2.43
N GLY A 198 -12.86 0.32 2.36
CA GLY A 198 -13.28 -0.28 1.09
C GLY A 198 -14.06 0.71 0.23
N ALA A 199 -15.05 1.41 0.81
CA ALA A 199 -15.79 2.45 0.11
C ALA A 199 -14.89 3.61 -0.35
N MET A 200 -13.99 4.08 0.51
CA MET A 200 -13.08 5.18 0.18
C MET A 200 -12.10 4.85 -0.96
N LEU A 201 -11.68 3.59 -1.06
CA LEU A 201 -10.76 3.11 -2.10
C LEU A 201 -11.47 2.54 -3.34
N GLY A 202 -12.79 2.37 -3.29
CA GLY A 202 -13.58 1.77 -4.36
C GLY A 202 -13.41 0.26 -4.51
N ILE A 203 -13.06 -0.45 -3.44
CA ILE A 203 -12.81 -1.91 -3.44
C ILE A 203 -13.77 -2.64 -2.48
N PRO A 204 -14.41 -3.77 -2.90
CA PRO A 204 -15.44 -4.46 -2.11
C PRO A 204 -14.85 -5.33 -0.98
N LEU A 205 -14.21 -4.70 0.00
CA LEU A 205 -13.56 -5.39 1.13
C LEU A 205 -14.53 -6.15 2.05
N LEU A 206 -15.82 -5.83 2.04
CA LEU A 206 -16.81 -6.62 2.80
C LEU A 206 -17.04 -8.00 2.18
N ASP A 207 -16.97 -8.08 0.85
CA ASP A 207 -17.20 -9.30 0.08
C ASP A 207 -15.91 -10.10 -0.06
N ASN A 208 -14.78 -9.43 -0.27
CA ASN A 208 -13.46 -10.04 -0.40
C ASN A 208 -12.43 -9.41 0.57
N PRO A 209 -12.51 -9.70 1.89
CA PRO A 209 -11.62 -9.09 2.88
C PRO A 209 -10.16 -9.54 2.73
N ASP A 210 -9.88 -10.71 2.17
CA ASP A 210 -8.50 -11.21 1.99
C ASP A 210 -7.70 -10.39 0.97
N SER A 211 -8.36 -9.66 0.07
CA SER A 211 -7.69 -8.71 -0.83
C SER A 211 -6.91 -7.61 -0.10
N ALA A 212 -7.22 -7.33 1.18
CA ALA A 212 -6.44 -6.41 2.03
C ALA A 212 -4.99 -6.86 2.28
N CYS A 213 -4.62 -8.09 1.91
CA CYS A 213 -3.25 -8.58 1.92
C CYS A 213 -2.54 -8.51 0.55
N SER A 214 -3.20 -8.09 -0.53
CA SER A 214 -2.48 -7.75 -1.77
C SER A 214 -1.59 -6.53 -1.53
N PRO A 215 -0.32 -6.49 -1.97
CA PRO A 215 0.56 -5.33 -1.76
C PRO A 215 -0.02 -4.00 -2.24
N GLU A 216 -0.69 -3.98 -3.40
CA GLU A 216 -1.34 -2.76 -3.94
C GLU A 216 -2.44 -2.26 -3.01
N VAL A 217 -3.35 -3.16 -2.61
CA VAL A 217 -4.47 -2.84 -1.72
C VAL A 217 -3.98 -2.48 -0.32
N ALA A 218 -3.04 -3.24 0.24
CA ALA A 218 -2.47 -3.01 1.56
C ALA A 218 -1.74 -1.66 1.65
N ALA A 219 -0.99 -1.28 0.61
CA ALA A 219 -0.33 0.02 0.52
C ALA A 219 -1.35 1.16 0.44
N CYS A 220 -2.41 1.01 -0.38
CA CYS A 220 -3.49 1.98 -0.46
C CYS A 220 -4.24 2.09 0.87
N LEU A 221 -4.48 0.98 1.58
CA LEU A 221 -5.10 0.98 2.91
C LEU A 221 -4.24 1.68 3.97
N LEU A 222 -2.92 1.47 3.95
CA LEU A 222 -1.98 2.21 4.80
C LEU A 222 -2.09 3.73 4.54
N ALA A 223 -1.96 4.15 3.28
CA ALA A 223 -2.02 5.56 2.90
C ALA A 223 -3.38 6.19 3.26
N ALA A 224 -4.46 5.51 2.91
CA ALA A 224 -5.82 5.87 3.27
C ALA A 224 -6.03 6.06 4.78
N TYR A 225 -5.51 5.14 5.61
CA TYR A 225 -5.65 5.20 7.05
C TYR A 225 -4.85 6.37 7.66
N LEU A 226 -3.64 6.61 7.18
CA LEU A 226 -2.82 7.75 7.59
C LEU A 226 -3.48 9.07 7.19
N ASP A 227 -3.98 9.18 5.96
CA ASP A 227 -4.64 10.39 5.48
C ASP A 227 -5.92 10.70 6.26
N ALA A 228 -6.75 9.68 6.53
CA ALA A 228 -7.94 9.80 7.36
C ALA A 228 -7.64 10.28 8.80
N ASN A 229 -6.38 10.15 9.25
CA ASN A 229 -5.90 10.60 10.55
C ASN A 229 -4.84 11.72 10.46
N ARG A 230 -4.66 12.32 9.28
CA ARG A 230 -3.54 13.25 8.99
C ARG A 230 -3.45 14.38 10.00
N ALA A 231 -4.56 15.04 10.32
CA ALA A 231 -4.55 16.15 11.27
C ALA A 231 -4.02 15.75 12.66
N ARG A 232 -4.42 14.56 13.14
CA ARG A 232 -3.97 14.03 14.44
C ARG A 232 -2.51 13.58 14.40
N LEU A 233 -2.08 12.98 13.29
CA LEU A 233 -0.68 12.62 13.07
C LEU A 233 0.21 13.86 13.01
N CYS A 234 -0.16 14.86 12.22
CA CYS A 234 0.61 16.10 12.13
C CYS A 234 0.70 16.83 13.47
N ALA A 235 -0.38 16.85 14.26
CA ALA A 235 -0.35 17.42 15.60
C ALA A 235 0.56 16.65 16.58
N ALA A 236 0.57 15.31 16.51
CA ALA A 236 1.45 14.49 17.34
C ALA A 236 2.91 14.50 16.86
N LEU A 237 3.15 14.76 15.58
CA LEU A 237 4.45 14.80 14.94
C LEU A 237 4.85 16.25 14.58
N ASP A 238 4.42 17.18 15.43
CA ASP A 238 4.84 18.57 15.32
C ASP A 238 6.36 18.66 15.62
N THR A 239 7.05 19.57 14.93
CA THR A 239 8.51 19.72 15.05
C THR A 239 8.97 20.21 16.41
N GLU A 240 8.13 20.94 17.15
CA GLU A 240 8.46 21.46 18.47
C GLU A 240 8.13 20.48 19.61
N HIS A 241 7.08 19.67 19.43
CA HIS A 241 6.52 18.82 20.48
C HIS A 241 6.24 17.39 19.97
N GLU A 242 7.25 16.76 19.36
CA GLU A 242 7.13 15.41 18.80
C GLU A 242 6.76 14.37 19.88
N ASP A 243 5.55 13.80 19.79
CA ASP A 243 5.02 12.75 20.65
C ASP A 243 4.74 11.48 19.86
N LEU A 244 5.75 10.60 19.83
CA LEU A 244 5.66 9.30 19.16
C LEU A 244 4.68 8.33 19.84
N VAL A 245 4.33 8.54 21.12
CA VAL A 245 3.32 7.73 21.81
C VAL A 245 1.93 8.12 21.33
N ALA A 246 1.65 9.42 21.23
CA ALA A 246 0.42 9.93 20.65
C ALA A 246 0.28 9.52 19.18
N ALA A 247 1.34 9.67 18.38
CA ALA A 247 1.34 9.25 16.98
C ALA A 247 1.05 7.75 16.84
N ARG A 248 1.66 6.90 17.70
CA ARG A 248 1.39 5.45 17.68
C ARG A 248 -0.05 5.10 18.03
N ARG A 249 -0.63 5.79 19.03
CA ARG A 249 -2.04 5.60 19.39
C ARG A 249 -3.00 5.97 18.26
N VAL A 250 -2.62 6.93 17.41
CA VAL A 250 -3.43 7.31 16.24
C VAL A 250 -3.49 6.17 15.21
N VAL A 251 -2.37 5.48 14.95
CA VAL A 251 -2.32 4.44 13.92
C VAL A 251 -2.79 3.06 14.37
N ASN A 252 -2.68 2.72 15.66
CA ASN A 252 -3.00 1.38 16.17
C ASN A 252 -4.12 1.35 17.23
N GLY A 253 -4.53 2.50 17.79
CA GLY A 253 -5.48 2.55 18.90
C GLY A 253 -4.91 2.12 20.25
N GLY A 254 -3.62 1.78 20.31
CA GLY A 254 -2.91 1.34 21.52
C GLY A 254 -1.39 1.59 21.45
N SER A 255 -0.63 0.93 22.33
CA SER A 255 0.84 1.04 22.41
C SER A 255 1.58 -0.24 22.01
N HIS A 256 0.89 -1.24 21.48
CA HIS A 256 1.54 -2.44 20.96
C HIS A 256 2.50 -2.06 19.81
N GLY A 257 3.71 -2.61 19.84
CA GLY A 257 4.75 -2.26 18.86
C GLY A 257 5.34 -0.85 19.01
N LEU A 258 5.04 -0.11 20.10
CA LEU A 258 5.53 1.27 20.29
C LEU A 258 7.06 1.39 20.22
N GLN A 259 7.80 0.44 20.77
CA GLN A 259 9.26 0.46 20.71
C GLN A 259 9.76 0.40 19.24
N ARG A 260 9.25 -0.55 18.45
CA ARG A 260 9.59 -0.68 17.02
C ARG A 260 9.22 0.57 16.24
N PHE A 261 8.05 1.14 16.54
CA PHE A 261 7.60 2.40 15.93
C PHE A 261 8.57 3.54 16.24
N ARG A 262 8.93 3.74 17.51
CA ARG A 262 9.87 4.80 17.95
C ARG A 262 11.23 4.63 17.30
N GLU A 263 11.80 3.43 17.38
CA GLU A 263 13.10 3.11 16.79
C GLU A 263 13.14 3.44 15.30
N THR A 264 12.14 2.99 14.54
CA THR A 264 12.10 3.21 13.09
C THR A 264 11.86 4.66 12.74
N TYR A 265 10.96 5.35 13.44
CA TYR A 265 10.70 6.75 13.20
C TYR A 265 11.95 7.59 13.45
N THR A 266 12.57 7.44 14.64
CA THR A 266 13.78 8.18 15.01
C THR A 266 14.93 7.87 14.05
N ARG A 267 15.13 6.59 13.70
CA ARG A 267 16.20 6.21 12.78
C ARG A 267 15.98 6.72 11.36
N ALA A 268 14.74 6.76 10.88
CA ALA A 268 14.40 7.32 9.58
C ALA A 268 14.73 8.82 9.54
N LYS A 269 14.34 9.55 10.59
CA LYS A 269 14.63 10.98 10.77
C LYS A 269 16.14 11.26 10.76
N GLU A 270 16.93 10.49 11.51
CA GLU A 270 18.39 10.62 11.53
C GLU A 270 19.03 10.37 10.17
N LEU A 271 18.66 9.25 9.52
CA LEU A 271 19.25 8.87 8.23
C LEU A 271 18.91 9.91 7.17
N LEU A 272 17.64 10.31 7.05
CA LEU A 272 17.22 11.25 6.01
C LEU A 272 17.71 12.68 6.25
N ALA A 273 17.87 13.11 7.51
CA ALA A 273 18.56 14.35 7.83
C ALA A 273 20.04 14.31 7.42
N SER A 274 20.71 13.17 7.58
CA SER A 274 22.12 13.01 7.19
C SER A 274 22.37 12.97 5.67
N PHE A 275 21.35 12.65 4.88
CA PHE A 275 21.44 12.59 3.40
C PHE A 275 21.15 13.93 2.69
N GLY A 276 20.97 15.03 3.44
CA GLY A 276 21.13 16.40 2.93
C GLY A 276 20.43 16.72 1.60
N GLY A 277 19.11 16.52 1.49
CA GLY A 277 18.24 17.17 0.49
C GLY A 277 18.55 16.98 -1.02
N ARG A 278 19.58 16.24 -1.42
CA ARG A 278 19.91 15.97 -2.83
C ARG A 278 20.41 14.53 -2.97
N LEU A 279 19.50 13.65 -3.42
CA LEU A 279 19.84 12.28 -3.79
C LEU A 279 19.89 12.15 -5.31
N PHE A 280 21.12 12.35 -5.82
CA PHE A 280 21.76 11.86 -7.05
C PHE A 280 21.85 12.77 -8.29
N ASP A 281 23.12 13.11 -8.55
CA ASP A 281 23.73 13.28 -9.87
C ASP A 281 23.36 12.12 -10.80
N THR A 282 23.01 12.47 -12.03
CA THR A 282 22.64 11.56 -13.11
C THR A 282 23.89 10.95 -13.71
N ALA A 283 24.37 9.83 -13.18
CA ALA A 283 25.25 8.98 -13.97
C ALA A 283 24.40 8.29 -15.05
N ALA A 284 24.44 8.85 -16.26
CA ALA A 284 23.97 8.19 -17.47
C ALA A 284 24.66 6.82 -17.65
N PRO A 285 24.03 5.86 -18.34
CA PRO A 285 24.72 4.64 -18.74
C PRO A 285 25.92 5.03 -19.62
N GLN A 286 27.12 4.58 -19.28
CA GLN A 286 28.24 4.65 -20.21
C GLN A 286 27.99 3.60 -21.30
N ASP A 287 27.85 4.10 -22.53
CA ASP A 287 27.80 3.31 -23.75
C ASP A 287 29.12 2.55 -23.96
N GLY A 288 28.98 1.27 -24.32
CA GLY A 288 29.85 0.58 -25.29
C GLY A 288 31.12 -0.11 -24.76
N PRO A 289 31.35 -1.39 -25.09
CA PRO A 289 32.66 -2.00 -24.97
C PRO A 289 33.58 -1.45 -26.08
N ASP A 290 34.81 -1.13 -25.70
CA ASP A 290 35.90 -0.72 -26.58
C ASP A 290 36.39 -1.96 -27.36
N ASP A 291 36.07 -2.03 -28.65
CA ASP A 291 36.64 -3.00 -29.57
C ASP A 291 38.12 -2.63 -29.83
N GLN A 292 39.03 -3.44 -29.30
CA GLN A 292 40.44 -3.40 -29.69
C GLN A 292 40.65 -4.17 -31.00
N VAL A 293 41.07 -3.44 -32.03
CA VAL A 293 41.92 -3.92 -33.13
C VAL A 293 43.29 -3.28 -32.97
#